data_AF-A0A4P8HVW6-F1
#
_entry.id   AF-A0A4P8HVW6-F1
#
_cell.length_a   1.000
_cell.length_b   1.000
_cell.length_c   1.000
_cell.angle_alpha   90.00
_cell.angle_beta   90.00
_cell.angle_gamma   90.00
#
_symmetry.space_group_name_H-M   'P 1'
#
loop_
_entity.id
_entity.type
_entity.pdbx_description
1 polymer ?
#
loop_
_entity_poly.entity_id
_entity_poly.type
_entity_poly.pdbx_seq_one_letter_code
_entity_poly.pdbx_strand_id
1 'polypeptide(L)'
;MNDMDMCDTELVVTVLQALQDEMTADLADLEHRIGAVPEVISIDPAHTGGKLEELRSARTALHSGLASIREVLGWIEWITENDPEGETSVAAQPLPTALGFPIH
;
A
#
# COMPACT_ATOMS: atom_id res chain seq x y z
N MET A 1 -16.19 -27.93 15.07
CA MET A 1 -16.79 -26.64 14.70
C MET A 1 -15.64 -25.65 14.67
N ASN A 2 -14.98 -25.51 13.52
CA ASN A 2 -13.86 -24.58 13.32
C ASN A 2 -13.85 -24.01 11.89
N ASP A 3 -15.02 -23.93 11.24
CA ASP A 3 -15.16 -23.42 9.86
C ASP A 3 -15.23 -21.88 9.79
N MET A 4 -15.14 -21.18 10.93
CA MET A 4 -15.40 -19.75 11.00
C MET A 4 -14.15 -18.88 10.78
N ASP A 5 -12.94 -19.41 10.99
CA ASP A 5 -11.69 -18.62 10.95
C ASP A 5 -11.04 -18.57 9.54
N MET A 6 -11.21 -19.62 8.73
CA MET A 6 -10.72 -19.62 7.33
C MET A 6 -11.49 -18.62 6.46
N CYS A 7 -12.78 -18.41 6.74
CA CYS A 7 -13.64 -17.52 5.96
C CYS A 7 -13.23 -16.04 6.12
N ASP A 8 -12.71 -15.67 7.29
CA ASP A 8 -12.27 -14.30 7.57
C ASP A 8 -10.94 -13.95 6.90
N THR A 9 -10.00 -14.91 6.81
CA THR A 9 -8.70 -14.66 6.15
C THR A 9 -8.84 -14.50 4.63
N GLU A 10 -9.64 -15.33 3.96
CA GLU A 10 -9.92 -15.18 2.53
C GLU A 10 -10.62 -13.85 2.21
N LEU A 11 -11.53 -13.43 3.09
CA LEU A 11 -12.20 -12.13 2.98
C LEU A 11 -11.20 -10.98 3.10
N VAL A 12 -10.29 -11.03 4.08
CA VAL A 12 -9.23 -10.01 4.26
C VAL A 12 -8.33 -9.94 3.04
N VAL A 13 -7.89 -11.08 2.49
CA VAL A 13 -7.07 -11.13 1.27
C VAL A 13 -7.81 -10.48 0.10
N THR A 14 -9.09 -10.82 -0.09
CA THR A 14 -9.92 -10.27 -1.16
C THR A 14 -10.06 -8.75 -1.04
N VAL A 15 -10.32 -8.24 0.18
CA VAL A 15 -10.46 -6.81 0.44
C VAL A 15 -9.14 -6.07 0.21
N LEU A 16 -8.02 -6.63 0.67
CA LEU A 16 -6.69 -6.02 0.49
C LEU A 16 -6.27 -6.01 -0.98
N GLN A 17 -6.58 -7.05 -1.74
CA GLN A 17 -6.35 -7.08 -3.19
C GLN A 17 -7.20 -6.05 -3.93
N ALA A 18 -8.49 -5.94 -3.59
CA ALA A 18 -9.37 -4.92 -4.17
C ALA A 18 -8.89 -3.50 -3.85
N LEU A 19 -8.42 -3.26 -2.62
CA LEU A 19 -7.84 -1.98 -2.23
C LEU A 19 -6.53 -1.70 -2.98
N GLN A 20 -5.67 -2.71 -3.17
CA GLN A 20 -4.45 -2.58 -3.95
C GLN A 20 -4.74 -2.17 -5.41
N ASP A 21 -5.76 -2.77 -6.02
CA ASP A 21 -6.15 -2.47 -7.39
C ASP A 21 -6.65 -1.02 -7.52
N GLU A 22 -7.53 -0.59 -6.61
CA GLU A 22 -8.05 0.79 -6.58
C GLU A 22 -6.91 1.81 -6.36
N MET A 23 -6.05 1.58 -5.38
CA MET A 23 -4.90 2.46 -5.13
C MET A 23 -3.90 2.51 -6.29
N THR A 24 -3.78 1.43 -7.04
CA THR A 24 -2.94 1.39 -8.25
C THR A 24 -3.57 2.22 -9.37
N ALA A 25 -4.89 2.18 -9.52
CA ALA A 25 -5.62 3.02 -10.46
C ALA A 25 -5.52 4.51 -10.10
N ASP A 26 -5.71 4.85 -8.82
CA ASP A 26 -5.54 6.21 -8.29
C ASP A 26 -4.13 6.74 -8.53
N LEU A 27 -3.11 5.90 -8.33
CA LEU A 27 -1.72 6.27 -8.59
C LEU A 27 -1.49 6.55 -10.08
N ALA A 28 -2.08 5.77 -10.98
CA ALA A 28 -1.97 5.99 -12.42
C ALA A 28 -2.64 7.31 -12.86
N ASP A 29 -3.82 7.64 -12.32
CA ASP A 29 -4.47 8.95 -12.53
C ASP A 29 -3.58 10.09 -12.01
N LEU A 30 -3.02 9.92 -10.82
CA LEU A 30 -2.16 10.92 -10.20
C LEU A 30 -0.89 11.18 -11.01
N GLU A 31 -0.23 10.12 -11.51
CA GLU A 31 0.95 10.24 -12.39
C GLU A 31 0.60 10.94 -13.71
N HIS A 32 -0.58 10.64 -14.28
CA HIS A 32 -1.06 11.35 -15.46
C HIS A 32 -1.25 12.85 -15.18
N ARG A 33 -1.85 13.20 -14.04
CA ARG A 33 -2.07 14.59 -13.62
C ARG A 33 -0.78 15.33 -13.37
N ILE A 34 0.23 14.68 -12.77
CA ILE A 34 1.56 15.26 -12.57
C ILE A 34 2.23 15.52 -13.92
N GLY A 35 2.21 14.55 -14.84
CA GLY A 35 2.80 14.69 -16.17
C GLY A 35 2.09 15.72 -17.06
N ALA A 36 0.80 15.98 -16.82
CA ALA A 36 0.02 16.98 -17.54
C ALA A 36 0.28 18.43 -17.08
N VAL A 37 0.97 18.65 -15.95
CA VAL A 37 1.36 20.00 -15.50
C VAL A 37 2.47 20.51 -16.42
N PRO A 38 2.22 21.51 -17.30
CA PRO A 38 3.25 21.99 -18.22
C PRO A 38 4.35 22.70 -17.43
N GLU A 39 5.63 22.38 -17.71
CA GLU A 39 6.80 23.07 -17.13
C GLU A 39 6.80 24.60 -17.34
N VAL A 40 5.96 25.12 -18.25
CA VAL A 40 6.09 26.48 -18.81
C VAL A 40 4.97 27.46 -18.41
N ILE A 41 3.91 27.06 -17.72
CA ILE A 41 2.81 28.01 -17.38
C ILE A 41 2.93 28.48 -15.93
N SER A 42 4.00 29.25 -15.66
CA SER A 42 4.07 30.11 -14.46
C SER A 42 3.44 31.46 -14.77
N ILE A 43 2.13 31.58 -14.58
CA ILE A 43 1.46 32.88 -14.42
C ILE A 43 1.41 33.25 -12.92
N ASP A 44 1.46 32.26 -12.02
CA ASP A 44 1.74 32.46 -10.59
C ASP A 44 2.50 31.25 -10.03
N PRO A 45 3.83 31.36 -9.81
CA PRO A 45 4.65 30.27 -9.30
C PRO A 45 4.26 29.83 -7.88
N ALA A 46 3.59 30.67 -7.10
CA ALA A 46 3.15 30.32 -5.74
C ALA A 46 1.94 29.37 -5.76
N HIS A 47 1.02 29.53 -6.72
CA HIS A 47 -0.18 28.68 -6.85
C HIS A 47 0.12 27.33 -7.49
N THR A 48 0.97 27.30 -8.51
CA THR A 48 1.35 26.05 -9.21
C THR A 48 2.30 25.20 -8.37
N GLY A 49 3.20 25.84 -7.60
CA GLY A 49 4.13 25.16 -6.70
C GLY A 49 3.42 24.36 -5.61
N GLY A 50 2.44 24.97 -4.92
CA GLY A 50 1.67 24.29 -3.86
C GLY A 50 0.91 23.07 -4.36
N LYS A 51 0.21 23.20 -5.50
CA LYS A 51 -0.55 22.10 -6.09
C LYS A 51 0.34 20.94 -6.53
N LEU A 52 1.50 21.21 -7.12
CA LEU A 52 2.43 20.15 -7.54
C LEU A 52 3.05 19.43 -6.34
N GLU A 53 3.36 20.15 -5.26
CA GLU A 53 3.82 19.55 -4.00
C GLU A 53 2.74 18.68 -3.34
N GLU A 54 1.47 19.11 -3.36
CA GLU A 54 0.35 18.29 -2.89
C GLU A 54 0.23 16.99 -3.69
N LEU A 55 0.33 17.05 -5.02
CA LEU A 55 0.31 15.86 -5.88
C LEU A 55 1.50 14.93 -5.59
N ARG A 56 2.70 15.47 -5.36
CA ARG A 56 3.89 14.69 -4.98
C ARG A 56 3.73 14.04 -3.60
N SER A 57 3.14 14.75 -2.65
CA SER A 57 2.84 14.22 -1.32
C SER A 57 1.83 13.07 -1.39
N ALA A 58 0.74 13.25 -2.15
CA ALA A 58 -0.24 12.20 -2.40
C ALA A 58 0.39 10.97 -3.08
N ARG A 59 1.30 11.18 -4.03
CA ARG A 59 2.03 10.11 -4.72
C ARG A 59 2.87 9.28 -3.75
N THR A 60 3.62 9.95 -2.88
CA THR A 60 4.40 9.28 -1.84
C THR A 60 3.50 8.50 -0.90
N ALA A 61 2.37 9.07 -0.48
CA ALA A 61 1.42 8.38 0.40
C ALA A 61 0.83 7.11 -0.27
N LEU A 62 0.45 7.18 -1.55
CA LEU A 62 -0.06 6.04 -2.32
C LEU A 62 0.98 4.93 -2.46
N HIS A 63 2.23 5.28 -2.81
CA HIS A 63 3.31 4.30 -2.89
C HIS A 63 3.57 3.61 -1.54
N SER A 64 3.62 4.37 -0.46
CA SER A 64 3.81 3.82 0.88
C SER A 64 2.66 2.89 1.29
N GLY A 65 1.41 3.29 1.04
CA GLY A 65 0.26 2.45 1.34
C GLY A 65 0.22 1.16 0.51
N LEU A 66 0.54 1.23 -0.78
CA LEU A 66 0.68 0.05 -1.65
C LEU A 66 1.78 -0.91 -1.16
N ALA A 67 2.90 -0.38 -0.67
CA ALA A 67 3.95 -1.21 -0.07
C ALA A 67 3.44 -1.93 1.18
N SER A 68 2.76 -1.23 2.08
CA SER A 68 2.18 -1.82 3.29
C SER A 68 1.14 -2.91 2.99
N ILE A 69 0.28 -2.72 1.98
CA ILE A 69 -0.68 -3.77 1.59
C ILE A 69 0.04 -5.03 1.10
N ARG A 70 1.09 -4.87 0.28
CA ARG A 70 1.89 -6.00 -0.20
C ARG A 70 2.60 -6.74 0.93
N GLU A 71 3.10 -6.01 1.94
CA GLU A 71 3.70 -6.61 3.13
C GLU A 71 2.69 -7.46 3.91
N VAL A 72 1.46 -6.94 4.12
CA VAL A 72 0.40 -7.68 4.82
C VAL A 72 -0.02 -8.92 4.04
N LEU A 73 -0.22 -8.80 2.72
CA LEU A 73 -0.56 -9.94 1.87
C LEU A 73 0.52 -11.02 1.90
N GLY A 74 1.80 -10.63 1.79
CA GLY A 74 2.92 -11.58 1.88
C GLY A 74 3.04 -12.22 3.27
N TRP A 75 2.69 -11.50 4.34
CA TRP A 75 2.65 -12.06 5.69
C TRP A 75 1.52 -13.08 5.87
N ILE A 76 0.33 -12.81 5.32
CA ILE A 76 -0.78 -13.77 5.32
C ILE A 76 -0.39 -15.03 4.54
N GLU A 77 0.14 -14.88 3.33
CA GLU A 77 0.60 -16.00 2.49
C GLU A 77 1.64 -16.85 3.24
N TRP A 78 2.65 -16.21 3.83
CA TRP A 78 3.68 -16.89 4.62
C TRP A 78 3.10 -17.68 5.81
N ILE A 79 2.15 -17.11 6.56
CA ILE A 79 1.50 -17.83 7.67
C ILE A 79 0.71 -19.03 7.15
N THR A 80 -0.08 -18.84 6.08
CA THR A 80 -0.90 -19.93 5.53
C THR A 80 -0.07 -21.08 4.96
N GLU A 81 1.14 -20.82 4.46
CA GLU A 81 2.07 -21.87 4.01
C GLU A 81 2.76 -22.62 5.17
N ASN A 82 3.08 -21.93 6.27
CA ASN A 82 3.90 -22.48 7.36
C ASN A 82 3.10 -23.06 8.52
N ASP A 83 1.83 -22.67 8.70
CA ASP A 83 0.92 -23.24 9.70
C ASP A 83 -0.48 -23.48 9.09
N PRO A 84 -0.62 -24.50 8.22
CA PRO A 84 -1.88 -24.78 7.54
C PRO A 84 -2.98 -25.31 8.46
N GLU A 85 -2.64 -25.76 9.68
CA GLU A 85 -3.61 -26.27 10.67
C GLU A 85 -3.96 -25.25 11.78
N GLY A 86 -3.31 -24.06 11.78
CA GLY A 86 -3.60 -22.97 12.72
C GLY A 86 -3.30 -23.32 14.19
N GLU A 87 -2.35 -24.23 14.43
CA GLU A 87 -2.05 -24.72 15.79
C GLU A 87 -1.09 -23.79 16.55
N THR A 88 -0.44 -22.86 15.83
CA THR A 88 0.41 -21.86 16.45
C THR A 88 -0.36 -20.56 16.63
N SER A 89 -0.87 -20.37 17.86
CA SER A 89 -1.11 -19.04 18.42
C SER A 89 0.25 -18.32 18.54
N VAL A 90 0.79 -17.89 17.40
CA VAL A 90 1.97 -17.02 17.36
C VAL A 90 1.47 -15.67 17.85
N ALA A 91 1.59 -15.45 19.15
CA ALA A 91 1.43 -14.15 19.77
C ALA A 91 2.08 -13.10 18.87
N ALA A 92 1.25 -12.25 18.25
CA ALA A 92 1.58 -11.19 17.30
C ALA A 92 3.06 -10.81 17.31
N GLN A 93 3.89 -11.59 16.60
CA GLN A 93 5.28 -11.21 16.46
C GLN A 93 5.26 -10.00 15.53
N PRO A 94 5.88 -8.88 15.94
CA PRO A 94 5.92 -7.70 15.09
C PRO A 94 6.48 -8.09 13.73
N LEU A 95 5.88 -7.55 12.66
CA LEU A 95 6.40 -7.68 11.31
C LEU A 95 7.91 -7.42 11.36
N PRO A 96 8.75 -8.28 10.76
CA PRO A 96 10.19 -8.10 10.79
C PRO A 96 10.48 -6.68 10.31
N THR A 97 10.97 -5.84 11.22
CA THR A 97 11.25 -4.44 10.94
C THR A 97 12.12 -4.41 9.70
N ALA A 98 11.62 -3.77 8.63
CA ALA A 98 12.30 -3.64 7.36
C ALA A 98 13.80 -3.40 7.60
N LEU A 99 14.63 -4.24 6.98
CA LEU A 99 16.09 -4.13 7.05
C LEU A 99 16.45 -2.66 6.82
N GLY A 100 17.03 -2.04 7.86
CA GLY A 100 17.33 -0.63 7.88
C GLY A 100 18.27 -0.26 6.74
N PHE A 101 17.71 0.19 5.63
CA PHE A 101 18.46 0.91 4.63
C PHE A 101 18.38 2.39 4.99
N PRO A 102 19.52 3.04 5.32
CA PRO A 102 19.53 4.48 5.54
C PRO A 102 19.22 5.15 4.21
N ILE A 103 18.12 5.89 4.17
CA ILE A 103 17.87 6.85 3.10
C ILE A 103 18.78 8.04 3.42
N HIS A 104 19.90 8.13 2.69
CA HIS A 104 20.83 9.27 2.70
C HIS A 104 20.39 10.30 1.66
#